data_AF-A0A914CDG3-F1
#
_entry.id   AF-A0A914CDG3-F1
#
_cell.length_a   1.000
_cell.length_b   1.000
_cell.length_c   1.000
_cell.angle_alpha   90.00
_cell.angle_beta   90.00
_cell.angle_gamma   90.00
#
_symmetry.space_group_name_H-M   'P 1'
#
loop_
_entity.id
_entity.type
_entity.pdbx_description
1 polymer ?
#
loop_
_entity_poly.entity_id
_entity_poly.type
_entity_poly.pdbx_seq_one_letter_code
_entity_poly.pdbx_strand_id
1 'polypeptide(L)'
;MRKSKSFKRKPRIRSNAQKEAANLRERKRMFDLNLAFESLREKIPIAPYEKRLSRLEILRMAAEYIFTMTNILKQYENGLLDNYL
;
A
#
# COMPACT_ATOMS: atom_id res chain seq x y z
N MET A 1 -16.29 55.84 -19.50
CA MET A 1 -16.17 54.46 -19.01
C MET A 1 -14.71 54.01 -19.10
N ARG A 2 -14.01 53.78 -17.97
CA ARG A 2 -12.61 53.30 -17.97
C ARG A 2 -12.61 51.78 -18.08
N LYS A 3 -12.07 51.21 -19.18
CA LYS A 3 -11.93 49.75 -19.36
C LYS A 3 -10.86 49.22 -18.40
N SER A 4 -11.24 48.31 -17.50
CA SER A 4 -10.29 47.60 -16.63
C SER A 4 -9.48 46.59 -17.45
N LYS A 5 -8.17 46.78 -17.54
CA LYS A 5 -7.25 45.78 -18.11
C LYS A 5 -7.22 44.56 -17.19
N SER A 6 -7.70 43.42 -17.67
CA SER A 6 -7.51 42.13 -17.00
C SER A 6 -6.03 41.78 -17.01
N PHE A 7 -5.35 41.96 -15.88
CA PHE A 7 -4.00 41.44 -15.69
C PHE A 7 -4.10 39.92 -15.59
N LYS A 8 -3.79 39.22 -16.69
CA LYS A 8 -3.61 37.76 -16.69
C LYS A 8 -2.54 37.41 -15.65
N ARG A 9 -2.94 36.78 -14.55
CA ARG A 9 -2.02 36.35 -13.48
C ARG A 9 -1.00 35.37 -14.07
N LYS A 10 0.29 35.72 -14.02
CA LYS A 10 1.36 34.78 -14.42
C LYS A 10 1.24 33.49 -13.59
N PRO A 11 1.46 32.30 -14.17
CA PRO A 11 1.44 31.05 -13.42
C PRO A 11 2.41 31.14 -12.24
N ARG A 12 1.96 30.79 -11.03
CA ARG A 12 2.84 30.69 -9.86
C ARG A 12 3.84 29.56 -10.08
N ILE A 13 5.06 29.91 -10.47
CA ILE A 13 6.18 28.96 -10.55
C ILE A 13 6.59 28.62 -9.12
N ARG A 14 6.58 27.33 -8.76
CA ARG A 14 7.04 26.88 -7.44
C ARG A 14 8.51 27.22 -7.25
N SER A 15 8.86 27.84 -6.13
CA SER A 15 10.26 28.07 -5.77
C SER A 15 10.98 26.74 -5.50
N ASN A 16 12.31 26.74 -5.57
CA ASN A 16 13.09 25.54 -5.29
C ASN A 16 12.82 25.00 -3.86
N ALA A 17 12.73 25.89 -2.86
CA ALA A 17 12.36 25.51 -1.49
C ALA A 17 10.97 24.83 -1.42
N GLN A 18 9.99 25.28 -2.21
CA GLN A 18 8.66 24.65 -2.27
C GLN A 18 8.71 23.26 -2.92
N LYS A 19 9.58 23.07 -3.93
CA LYS A 19 9.80 21.76 -4.57
C LYS A 19 10.49 20.80 -3.61
N GLU A 20 11.53 21.24 -2.91
CA GLU A 20 12.25 20.44 -1.91
C GLU A 20 11.33 20.00 -0.78
N ALA A 21 10.54 20.93 -0.22
CA ALA A 21 9.56 20.60 0.82
C ALA A 21 8.52 19.59 0.33
N ALA A 22 8.09 19.66 -0.95
CA ALA A 22 7.19 18.68 -1.53
C ALA A 22 7.84 17.29 -1.70
N ASN A 23 9.09 17.24 -2.17
CA ASN A 23 9.85 15.99 -2.31
C ASN A 23 10.08 15.30 -0.96
N LEU A 24 10.37 16.07 0.09
CA LEU A 24 10.53 15.54 1.44
C LEU A 24 9.23 14.90 1.95
N ARG A 25 8.09 15.57 1.74
CA ARG A 25 6.78 15.03 2.12
C ARG A 25 6.46 13.74 1.38
N GLU A 26 6.71 13.68 0.07
CA GLU A 26 6.45 12.47 -0.71
C GLU A 26 7.39 11.33 -0.31
N ARG A 27 8.66 11.63 0.01
CA ARG A 27 9.60 10.62 0.53
C ARG A 27 9.11 10.03 1.86
N LYS A 28 8.62 10.88 2.77
CA LYS A 28 8.03 10.41 4.04
C LYS A 28 6.80 9.54 3.79
N ARG A 29 5.88 9.99 2.92
CA ARG A 29 4.70 9.20 2.55
C ARG A 29 5.06 7.83 1.97
N MET A 30 6.08 7.77 1.10
CA MET A 30 6.57 6.52 0.53
C MET A 30 7.28 5.63 1.54
N PHE A 31 8.00 6.22 2.50
CA PHE A 31 8.58 5.47 3.61
C PHE A 31 7.50 4.78 4.45
N ASP A 32 6.47 5.53 4.86
CA ASP A 32 5.36 4.99 5.64
C ASP A 32 4.61 3.88 4.88
N LEU A 33 4.41 4.06 3.57
CA LEU A 33 3.81 3.03 2.70
C LEU A 33 4.68 1.76 2.63
N ASN A 34 6.00 1.91 2.49
CA ASN A 34 6.92 0.78 2.42
C ASN A 34 6.95 -0.01 3.74
N LEU A 35 6.91 0.69 4.88
CA LEU A 35 6.80 0.05 6.19
C LEU A 35 5.51 -0.79 6.31
N ALA A 36 4.38 -0.27 5.83
CA ALA A 36 3.13 -1.02 5.81
C ALA A 36 3.23 -2.27 4.91
N PHE A 37 3.90 -2.17 3.75
CA PHE A 37 4.14 -3.32 2.87
C PHE A 37 5.02 -4.40 3.50
N GLU A 38 6.07 -4.03 4.26
CA GLU A 38 6.87 -5.03 4.97
C GLU A 38 6.09 -5.68 6.12
N SER A 39 5.33 -4.89 6.90
CA SER A 39 4.50 -5.46 7.96
C SER A 39 3.42 -6.41 7.43
N LEU A 40 2.91 -6.17 6.22
CA LEU A 40 2.02 -7.10 5.53
C LEU A 40 2.77 -8.36 5.10
N ARG A 41 3.95 -8.21 4.50
CA ARG A 41 4.78 -9.33 4.04
C ARG A 41 5.15 -10.28 5.18
N GLU A 42 5.49 -9.76 6.35
CA GLU A 42 5.82 -10.56 7.54
C GLU A 42 4.66 -11.47 8.00
N LYS A 43 3.41 -11.12 7.67
CA LYS A 43 2.22 -11.91 8.01
C LYS A 43 1.86 -12.94 6.96
N ILE A 44 2.47 -12.88 5.77
CA ILE A 44 2.21 -13.84 4.70
C ILE A 44 3.07 -15.08 4.97
N PRO A 45 2.49 -16.28 5.02
CA PRO A 45 3.27 -17.51 5.17
C PRO A 45 4.10 -17.74 3.91
N ILE A 46 5.42 -17.68 4.04
CA ILE A 46 6.41 -18.00 2.99
C ILE A 46 7.41 -19.02 3.51
N ALA A 47 7.97 -19.83 2.61
CA ALA A 47 8.99 -20.79 3.01
C ALA A 47 10.24 -20.06 3.55
N PRO A 48 10.95 -20.63 4.54
CA PRO A 48 12.26 -20.11 4.90
C PRO A 48 13.16 -20.13 3.66
N TYR A 49 13.94 -19.06 3.46
CA TYR A 49 14.82 -18.84 2.30
C TYR A 49 14.15 -18.45 0.96
N GLU A 50 12.85 -18.20 0.95
CA GLU A 50 12.17 -17.73 -0.25
C GLU A 50 12.59 -16.30 -0.62
N LYS A 51 12.64 -16.03 -1.93
CA LYS A 51 12.96 -14.72 -2.49
C LYS A 51 12.02 -13.65 -1.92
N ARG A 52 12.54 -12.41 -1.78
CA ARG A 52 11.71 -11.25 -1.43
C ARG A 52 10.60 -11.02 -2.46
N LEU A 53 9.36 -11.06 -1.98
CA LEU A 53 8.16 -10.80 -2.77
C LEU A 53 8.11 -9.35 -3.27
N SER A 54 7.62 -9.16 -4.50
CA SER A 54 7.25 -7.86 -5.05
C SER A 54 5.94 -7.35 -4.44
N ARG A 55 5.64 -6.06 -4.62
CA ARG A 55 4.39 -5.45 -4.11
C ARG A 55 3.13 -6.14 -4.64
N LEU A 56 3.11 -6.55 -5.91
CA LEU A 56 1.97 -7.24 -6.49
C LEU A 56 1.80 -8.63 -5.89
N GLU A 57 2.90 -9.37 -5.71
CA GLU A 57 2.90 -10.69 -5.08
C GLU A 57 2.43 -10.61 -3.63
N ILE A 58 2.93 -9.63 -2.86
CA ILE A 58 2.47 -9.39 -1.47
C ILE A 58 0.95 -9.19 -1.43
N LEU A 59 0.38 -8.36 -2.31
CA LEU A 59 -1.06 -8.12 -2.33
C LEU A 59 -1.87 -9.37 -2.72
N ARG A 60 -1.40 -10.12 -3.74
CA ARG A 60 -2.05 -11.35 -4.20
C ARG A 60 -2.04 -12.42 -3.11
N MET A 61 -0.86 -12.70 -2.55
CA MET A 61 -0.71 -13.71 -1.50
C MET A 61 -1.47 -13.33 -0.23
N ALA A 62 -1.51 -12.05 0.15
CA ALA A 62 -2.31 -11.61 1.29
C ALA A 62 -3.81 -11.89 1.08
N ALA A 63 -4.34 -11.58 -0.10
CA ALA A 63 -5.75 -11.84 -0.42
C ALA A 63 -6.06 -13.35 -0.44
N GLU A 64 -5.18 -14.14 -1.05
CA GLU A 64 -5.31 -15.60 -1.10
C GLU A 64 -5.20 -16.23 0.29
N TYR A 65 -4.32 -15.72 1.14
CA TYR A 65 -4.18 -16.18 2.52
C TYR A 65 -5.44 -15.91 3.34
N ILE A 66 -6.00 -14.68 3.26
CA ILE A 66 -7.27 -14.35 3.93
C ILE A 66 -8.39 -15.29 3.44
N PHE A 67 -8.51 -15.51 2.13
CA PHE A 67 -9.51 -16.41 1.55
C PHE A 67 -9.35 -17.84 2.08
N THR A 68 -8.12 -18.36 2.07
CA THR A 68 -7.81 -19.72 2.51
C THR A 68 -8.10 -19.91 3.99
N MET A 69 -7.63 -19.00 4.85
CA MET A 69 -7.90 -19.06 6.29
C MET A 69 -9.40 -18.97 6.59
N THR A 70 -10.12 -18.11 5.88
CA THR A 70 -11.59 -18.01 6.01
C THR A 70 -12.29 -19.32 5.64
N ASN A 71 -11.83 -20.00 4.59
CA ASN A 71 -12.40 -21.28 4.17
C ASN A 71 -12.07 -22.41 5.15
N ILE A 72 -10.87 -22.41 5.74
CA ILE A 72 -10.49 -23.37 6.79
C ILE A 72 -11.40 -23.23 8.00
N LEU A 73 -11.61 -21.99 8.48
CA LEU A 73 -12.50 -21.72 9.61
C LEU A 73 -13.93 -22.20 9.33
N LYS A 74 -14.47 -21.93 8.13
CA LYS A 74 -15.79 -22.44 7.73
C LYS A 74 -15.86 -23.97 7.70
N GLN A 75 -14.82 -24.63 7.21
CA GLN A 75 -14.80 -26.10 7.18
C GLN A 75 -14.73 -26.69 8.59
N TYR A 76 -13.98 -26.04 9.49
CA TYR A 76 -13.94 -26.39 10.90
C TYR A 76 -15.32 -26.24 11.56
N GLU A 77 -15.99 -25.09 11.37
CA GLU A 77 -17.36 -24.87 11.88
C GLU A 77 -18.39 -25.88 11.37
N ASN A 78 -18.19 -26.39 10.14
CA ASN A 78 -19.06 -27.41 9.54
C ASN A 78 -18.67 -28.85 9.92
N GLY A 79 -17.71 -29.05 10.83
CA GLY A 79 -17.23 -30.36 11.28
C GLY A 79 -16.47 -31.16 10.22
N LEU A 80 -16.08 -30.53 9.11
CA LEU A 80 -15.37 -31.20 8.00
C LEU A 80 -13.89 -31.40 8.30
N LEU A 81 -13.31 -30.62 9.22
CA LEU A 81 -11.91 -30.71 9.65
C LEU A 81 -11.72 -31.34 11.03
N ASP A 82 -12.80 -31.60 11.78
CA ASP A 82 -12.73 -32.21 13.11
C ASP A 82 -12.22 -33.65 13.09
N ASN A 83 -12.26 -34.32 11.93
CA ASN A 83 -11.80 -35.71 11.77
C ASN A 83 -10.29 -35.85 11.51
N TYR A 84 -9.53 -34.75 11.52
CA TYR A 84 -8.08 -34.73 11.22
C TYR A 84 -7.20 -34.23 12.39
N LEU A 85 -7.77 -34.12 13.59
CA LEU A 85 -7.08 -33.90 14.87
C LEU A 85 -7.45 -35.02 15.85
#